data_AF-A0AA90P993-F1
#
_entry.id   AF-A0AA90P993-F1
#
_cell.length_a   1.000
_cell.length_b   1.000
_cell.length_c   1.000
_cell.angle_alpha   90.00
_cell.angle_beta   90.00
_cell.angle_gamma   90.00
#
_symmetry.space_group_name_H-M   'P 1'
#
loop_
_entity.id
_entity.type
_entity.pdbx_description
1 polymer ?
#
loop_
_entity_poly.entity_id
_entity_poly.type
_entity_poly.pdbx_seq_one_letter_code
_entity_poly.pdbx_strand_id
1 'polypeptide(L)'
;MPVVFTPSTPVQYVEFNFKGFIDSFDQFFGHLSFFPQWKKYWQDIFLESDEQVKEYAEKFPHSNPIVQRMKAKPSLLLEDYELFQFEHITDYGIYTYHFDVEAMKTIKNTSSIPLEIVKLKDLYVDPDTPVLTSKLEDKRKPLLVRMFGVDKAYICADGNKRLKARIGKGEKKFKCHVFYPNHIENIFFGPQDLYYYTFCYEIEFMYRQIIDNPNDEKAVFNVTQMYLKAQQRI
;
A
#
# COMPACT_ATOMS: atom_id res chain seq x y z
N MET A 1 6.80 0.25 4.24
CA MET A 1 7.98 -0.52 4.65
C MET A 1 8.44 0.06 5.98
N PRO A 2 9.20 -0.68 6.80
CA PRO A 2 9.89 -0.14 7.98
C PRO A 2 11.10 0.70 7.55
N VAL A 3 10.92 1.55 6.54
CA VAL A 3 11.92 2.48 6.04
C VAL A 3 11.25 3.75 5.55
N VAL A 4 12.02 4.82 5.41
CA VAL A 4 11.65 6.04 4.72
C VAL A 4 12.76 6.38 3.72
N PHE A 5 12.37 6.76 2.50
CA PHE A 5 13.28 7.35 1.51
C PHE A 5 12.51 8.24 0.53
N THR A 6 13.20 9.21 -0.05
CA THR A 6 12.74 9.97 -1.21
C THR A 6 13.50 9.51 -2.45
N PRO A 7 13.19 9.98 -3.67
CA PRO A 7 13.99 9.64 -4.85
C PRO A 7 15.49 9.86 -4.63
N SER A 8 15.88 10.94 -3.95
CA SER A 8 17.28 11.34 -3.78
C SER A 8 17.91 11.01 -2.43
N THR A 9 17.13 10.62 -1.42
CA THR A 9 17.69 10.28 -0.09
C THR A 9 17.88 8.78 0.06
N PRO A 10 18.90 8.32 0.82
CA PRO A 10 19.08 6.91 1.10
C PRO A 10 17.91 6.33 1.89
N VAL A 11 17.82 5.00 1.89
CA VAL A 11 16.93 4.25 2.79
C VAL A 11 17.34 4.49 4.23
N GLN A 12 16.40 4.98 5.03
CA GLN A 12 16.52 5.07 6.48
C GLN A 12 15.57 4.06 7.12
N TYR A 13 16.11 3.15 7.94
CA TYR A 13 15.29 2.20 8.69
C TYR A 13 14.45 2.93 9.76
N VAL A 14 13.19 2.51 9.89
CA VAL A 14 12.25 2.98 10.90
C VAL A 14 11.61 1.76 11.54
N GLU A 15 11.80 1.61 12.84
CA GLU A 15 11.28 0.48 13.58
C GLU A 15 9.75 0.44 13.55
N PHE A 16 9.19 -0.74 13.31
CA PHE A 16 7.76 -1.02 13.36
C PHE A 16 7.51 -2.34 14.08
N ASN A 17 6.66 -2.34 15.11
CA ASN A 17 6.40 -3.53 15.91
C ASN A 17 5.37 -4.45 15.24
N PHE A 18 5.80 -5.19 14.21
CA PHE A 18 4.94 -6.15 13.50
C PHE A 18 4.32 -7.20 14.43
N LYS A 19 5.09 -7.70 15.39
CA LYS A 19 4.61 -8.70 16.35
C LYS A 19 3.44 -8.15 17.17
N GLY A 20 3.61 -6.98 17.79
CA GLY A 20 2.57 -6.32 18.56
C GLY A 20 1.34 -5.99 17.72
N PHE A 21 1.55 -5.51 16.49
CA PHE A 21 0.46 -5.23 15.56
C PHE A 21 -0.36 -6.48 15.23
N ILE A 22 0.29 -7.62 14.94
CA ILE A 22 -0.41 -8.88 14.65
C ILE A 22 -1.10 -9.42 15.92
N ASP A 23 -0.42 -9.39 17.07
CA ASP A 23 -0.97 -9.84 18.34
C ASP A 23 -2.25 -9.04 18.70
N SER A 24 -2.37 -7.79 18.27
CA SER A 24 -3.57 -6.95 18.49
C SER A 24 -4.87 -7.51 17.89
N PHE A 25 -4.76 -8.38 16.88
CA PHE A 25 -5.91 -8.99 16.22
C PHE A 25 -6.46 -10.23 16.96
N ASP A 26 -5.81 -10.67 18.03
CA ASP A 26 -6.29 -11.76 18.89
C ASP A 26 -7.71 -11.48 19.43
N GLN A 27 -8.01 -10.22 19.74
CA GLN A 27 -9.35 -9.81 20.18
C GLN A 27 -10.46 -10.08 19.16
N PHE A 28 -10.12 -10.11 17.86
CA PHE A 28 -11.07 -10.33 16.78
C PHE A 28 -11.07 -11.78 16.29
N PHE A 29 -9.91 -12.41 16.23
CA PHE A 29 -9.71 -13.69 15.54
C PHE A 29 -9.17 -14.80 16.43
N GLY A 30 -8.82 -14.53 17.69
CA GLY A 30 -8.20 -15.48 18.61
C GLY A 30 -9.03 -16.72 18.92
N HIS A 31 -10.34 -16.65 18.67
CA HIS A 31 -11.27 -17.77 18.82
C HIS A 31 -11.22 -18.77 17.65
N LEU A 32 -10.63 -18.40 16.50
CA LEU A 32 -10.54 -19.28 15.33
C LEU A 32 -9.42 -20.32 15.54
N SER A 33 -9.71 -21.59 15.24
CA SER A 33 -8.78 -22.70 15.47
C SER A 33 -7.47 -22.58 14.67
N PHE A 34 -7.52 -21.95 13.48
CA PHE A 34 -6.34 -21.72 12.64
C PHE A 34 -5.55 -20.45 12.99
N PHE A 35 -6.07 -19.59 13.88
CA PHE A 35 -5.46 -18.29 14.19
C PHE A 35 -4.01 -18.37 14.68
N PRO A 36 -3.62 -19.32 15.56
CA PRO A 36 -2.22 -19.44 15.98
C PRO A 36 -1.25 -19.68 14.81
N GLN A 37 -1.64 -20.53 13.86
CA GLN A 37 -0.83 -20.82 12.67
C GLN A 37 -0.82 -19.63 11.71
N TRP A 38 -1.94 -18.94 11.54
CA TRP A 38 -2.06 -17.73 10.74
C TRP A 38 -1.20 -16.58 11.26
N LYS A 39 -1.25 -16.37 12.57
CA LYS A 39 -0.39 -15.39 13.24
C LYS A 39 1.08 -15.69 13.01
N LYS A 40 1.49 -16.95 13.22
CA LYS A 40 2.87 -17.38 13.01
C LYS A 40 3.29 -17.18 11.54
N TYR A 41 2.43 -17.54 10.59
CA TYR A 41 2.68 -17.38 9.16
C TYR A 41 3.05 -15.93 8.80
N TRP A 42 2.27 -14.95 9.26
CA TRP A 42 2.54 -13.55 8.98
C TRP A 42 3.72 -13.00 9.77
N GLN A 43 3.88 -13.40 11.04
CA GLN A 43 5.05 -13.01 11.83
C GLN A 43 6.35 -13.46 11.19
N ASP A 44 6.43 -14.71 10.74
CA ASP A 44 7.63 -15.25 10.09
C ASP A 44 7.94 -14.48 8.78
N ILE A 45 6.93 -14.15 7.95
CA ILE A 45 7.10 -13.34 6.73
C ILE A 45 7.63 -11.94 7.03
N PHE A 46 7.03 -11.24 8.01
CA PHE A 46 7.46 -9.87 8.30
C PHE A 46 8.83 -9.81 8.95
N LEU A 47 9.18 -10.78 9.81
CA LEU A 47 10.51 -10.88 10.40
C LEU A 47 11.58 -11.11 9.31
N GLU A 48 11.35 -12.08 8.42
CA GLU A 48 12.27 -12.34 7.31
C GLU A 48 12.44 -11.10 6.42
N SER A 49 11.33 -10.46 6.04
CA SER A 49 11.40 -9.30 5.16
C SER A 49 11.94 -8.04 5.85
N ASP A 50 11.80 -7.89 7.18
CA ASP A 50 12.40 -6.80 7.95
C ASP A 50 13.93 -6.95 8.02
N GLU A 51 14.43 -8.16 8.22
CA GLU A 51 15.88 -8.45 8.16
C GLU A 51 16.46 -8.18 6.77
N GLN A 52 15.79 -8.60 5.69
CA GLN A 52 16.23 -8.29 4.32
C GLN A 52 16.35 -6.78 4.06
N VAL A 53 15.46 -5.98 4.68
CA VAL A 53 15.49 -4.51 4.57
C VAL A 53 16.66 -3.92 5.35
N LYS A 54 16.96 -4.44 6.55
CA LYS A 54 18.15 -4.04 7.33
C LYS A 54 19.44 -4.37 6.59
N GLU A 55 19.57 -5.60 6.09
CA GLU A 55 20.72 -6.05 5.29
C GLU A 55 20.90 -5.18 4.04
N TYR A 56 19.81 -4.80 3.37
CA TYR A 56 19.87 -3.88 2.23
C TYR A 56 20.42 -2.51 2.64
N ALA A 57 19.91 -1.94 3.73
CA ALA A 57 20.34 -0.63 4.22
C ALA A 57 21.83 -0.63 4.62
N GLU A 58 22.31 -1.71 5.24
CA GLU A 58 23.72 -1.89 5.59
C GLU A 58 24.61 -2.06 4.35
N LYS A 59 24.17 -2.85 3.37
CA LYS A 59 24.92 -3.11 2.13
C LYS A 59 24.98 -1.89 1.21
N PHE A 60 23.94 -1.05 1.24
CA PHE A 60 23.80 0.12 0.36
C PHE A 60 23.45 1.40 1.14
N PRO A 61 24.32 1.88 2.05
CA PRO A 61 24.00 2.93 3.04
C PRO A 61 23.75 4.32 2.43
N HIS A 62 24.11 4.51 1.16
CA HIS A 62 23.93 5.77 0.42
C HIS A 62 23.02 5.57 -0.80
N SER A 63 22.10 4.61 -0.73
CA SER A 63 21.24 4.27 -1.85
C SER A 63 19.81 3.98 -1.43
N ASN A 64 18.97 3.85 -2.44
CA ASN A 64 17.58 3.43 -2.33
C ASN A 64 17.21 2.63 -3.59
N PRO A 65 16.04 1.98 -3.63
CA PRO A 65 15.61 1.20 -4.78
C PRO A 65 15.57 1.97 -6.10
N ILE A 66 15.22 3.27 -6.08
CA ILE A 66 15.19 4.14 -7.27
C ILE A 66 16.60 4.35 -7.83
N VAL A 67 17.54 4.74 -6.98
CA VAL A 67 18.95 4.96 -7.36
C VAL A 67 19.57 3.68 -7.92
N GLN A 68 19.27 2.52 -7.35
CA GLN A 68 19.75 1.23 -7.87
C GLN A 68 19.15 0.90 -9.24
N ARG A 69 17.86 1.18 -9.47
CA ARG A 69 17.21 1.01 -10.78
C ARG A 69 17.81 1.92 -11.85
N MET A 70 18.15 3.16 -11.50
CA MET A 70 18.79 4.12 -12.43
C MET A 70 20.20 3.69 -12.83
N LYS A 71 20.98 3.15 -11.91
CA LYS A 71 22.29 2.55 -12.25
C LYS A 71 22.15 1.44 -13.28
N ALA A 72 21.08 0.64 -13.21
CA ALA A 72 20.79 -0.42 -14.18
C ALA A 72 20.13 0.10 -15.48
N LYS A 73 19.49 1.27 -15.45
CA LYS A 73 18.80 1.88 -16.60
C LYS A 73 19.11 3.39 -16.68
N PRO A 74 20.24 3.78 -17.28
CA PRO A 74 20.69 5.18 -17.31
C PRO A 74 19.77 6.15 -18.04
N SER A 75 18.80 5.66 -18.82
CA SER A 75 17.78 6.48 -19.48
C SER A 75 16.72 7.06 -18.52
N LEU A 76 16.68 6.58 -17.28
CA LEU A 76 15.81 7.13 -16.24
C LEU A 76 16.54 8.27 -15.52
N LEU A 77 16.01 9.49 -15.61
CA LEU A 77 16.53 10.65 -14.90
C LEU A 77 15.92 10.73 -13.50
N LEU A 78 16.76 11.01 -12.49
CA LEU A 78 16.32 11.10 -11.10
C LEU A 78 15.34 12.23 -10.84
N GLU A 79 15.56 13.36 -11.53
CA GLU A 79 14.77 14.58 -11.40
C GLU A 79 13.31 14.39 -11.85
N ASP A 80 13.08 13.43 -12.74
CA ASP A 80 11.76 13.13 -13.29
C ASP A 80 11.06 11.98 -12.57
N TYR A 81 11.74 11.29 -11.64
CA TYR A 81 11.18 10.12 -10.98
C TYR A 81 10.23 10.50 -9.86
N GLU A 82 8.96 10.12 -10.01
CA GLU A 82 7.92 10.39 -9.03
C GLU A 82 7.70 9.19 -8.09
N LEU A 83 7.74 9.47 -6.79
CA LEU A 83 7.38 8.58 -5.69
C LEU A 83 6.28 9.27 -4.89
N PHE A 84 5.30 8.51 -4.43
CA PHE A 84 4.36 8.97 -3.41
C PHE A 84 4.50 8.13 -2.14
N GLN A 85 4.55 8.80 -0.99
CA GLN A 85 4.61 8.16 0.31
C GLN A 85 3.30 8.35 1.06
N PHE A 86 2.88 7.33 1.78
CA PHE A 86 1.72 7.40 2.66
C PHE A 86 2.02 6.73 4.01
N GLU A 87 1.75 7.45 5.09
CA GLU A 87 1.97 6.98 6.45
C GLU A 87 0.69 6.32 7.01
N HIS A 88 0.79 5.05 7.35
CA HIS A 88 -0.19 4.35 8.16
C HIS A 88 0.25 4.40 9.62
N ILE A 89 -0.38 5.28 10.39
CA ILE A 89 -0.09 5.51 11.81
C ILE A 89 -0.88 4.50 12.65
N THR A 90 -0.19 3.75 13.51
CA THR A 90 -0.78 2.75 14.41
C THR A 90 -0.20 2.91 15.82
N ASP A 91 -0.81 2.25 16.81
CA ASP A 91 -0.27 2.17 18.18
C ASP A 91 1.07 1.40 18.26
N TYR A 92 1.47 0.75 17.17
CA TYR A 92 2.66 -0.11 17.07
C TYR A 92 3.78 0.50 16.21
N GLY A 93 3.60 1.76 15.79
CA GLY A 93 4.54 2.50 14.96
C GLY A 93 3.89 3.09 13.71
N ILE A 94 4.72 3.74 12.88
CA ILE A 94 4.32 4.33 11.61
C ILE A 94 4.85 3.44 10.48
N TYR A 95 3.94 2.93 9.65
CA TYR A 95 4.30 2.18 8.46
C TYR A 95 4.16 3.07 7.21
N THR A 96 5.26 3.32 6.50
CA THR A 96 5.24 4.20 5.32
C THR A 96 5.18 3.39 4.03
N TYR A 97 4.07 3.41 3.32
CA TYR A 97 3.96 2.85 1.96
C TYR A 97 4.73 3.70 0.95
N HIS A 98 5.41 3.05 0.00
CA HIS A 98 6.14 3.72 -1.08
C HIS A 98 5.54 3.32 -2.43
N PHE A 99 4.71 4.21 -2.99
CA PHE A 99 4.09 4.00 -4.29
C PHE A 99 4.99 4.51 -5.41
N ASP A 100 5.36 3.60 -6.30
CA ASP A 100 6.09 3.87 -7.53
C ASP A 100 5.15 4.48 -8.57
N VAL A 101 5.05 5.81 -8.58
CA VAL A 101 4.13 6.53 -9.45
C VAL A 101 4.49 6.34 -10.92
N GLU A 102 5.77 6.15 -11.26
CA GLU A 102 6.19 5.82 -12.62
C GLU A 102 5.69 4.44 -13.04
N ALA A 103 5.82 3.42 -12.19
CA ALA A 103 5.25 2.11 -12.48
C ALA A 103 3.72 2.17 -12.63
N MET A 104 3.04 2.95 -11.77
CA MET A 104 1.59 3.17 -11.89
C MET A 104 1.22 3.81 -13.24
N LYS A 105 1.96 4.83 -13.69
CA LYS A 105 1.75 5.45 -15.01
C LYS A 105 1.94 4.44 -16.14
N THR A 106 2.97 3.60 -16.08
CA THR A 106 3.21 2.53 -17.06
C THR A 106 2.04 1.55 -17.09
N ILE A 107 1.64 1.01 -15.93
CA ILE A 107 0.53 0.04 -15.82
C ILE A 107 -0.77 0.64 -16.35
N LYS A 108 -1.07 1.90 -16.01
CA LYS A 108 -2.27 2.60 -16.50
C LYS A 108 -2.27 2.80 -18.02
N ASN A 109 -1.11 2.77 -18.68
CA ASN A 109 -1.00 2.87 -20.14
C ASN A 109 -0.98 1.49 -20.84
N THR A 110 -0.56 0.43 -20.15
CA THR A 110 -0.44 -0.93 -20.73
C THR A 110 -1.58 -1.87 -20.33
N SER A 111 -2.34 -1.54 -19.29
CA SER A 111 -3.40 -2.36 -18.71
C SER A 111 -4.71 -1.59 -18.58
N SER A 112 -5.83 -2.31 -18.54
CA SER A 112 -7.15 -1.73 -18.35
C SER A 112 -7.40 -1.41 -16.87
N ILE A 113 -6.92 -0.25 -16.41
CA ILE A 113 -7.21 0.24 -15.05
C ILE A 113 -8.60 0.91 -15.02
N PRO A 114 -9.53 0.45 -14.16
CA PRO A 114 -10.90 0.96 -14.14
C PRO A 114 -10.96 2.45 -13.80
N LEU A 115 -11.91 3.13 -14.43
CA LEU A 115 -12.27 4.52 -14.15
C LEU A 115 -13.53 4.56 -13.30
N GLU A 116 -13.42 5.10 -12.09
CA GLU A 116 -14.50 5.12 -11.11
C GLU A 116 -14.77 6.52 -10.57
N ILE A 117 -15.96 6.71 -10.01
CA ILE A 117 -16.33 7.93 -9.30
C ILE A 117 -16.14 7.70 -7.80
N VAL A 118 -15.10 8.30 -7.23
CA VAL A 118 -14.78 8.21 -5.79
C VAL A 118 -15.32 9.44 -5.07
N LYS A 119 -15.93 9.24 -3.90
CA LYS A 119 -16.45 10.33 -3.05
C LYS A 119 -15.33 10.87 -2.17
N LEU A 120 -15.34 12.19 -1.92
CA LEU A 120 -14.33 12.85 -1.09
C LEU A 120 -14.18 12.23 0.31
N LYS A 121 -15.30 11.79 0.92
CA LYS A 121 -15.28 11.20 2.27
C LYS A 121 -14.45 9.91 2.37
N ASP A 122 -14.25 9.21 1.26
CA ASP A 122 -13.54 7.94 1.17
C ASP A 122 -12.11 8.12 0.61
N LEU A 123 -11.73 9.36 0.27
CA LEU A 123 -10.52 9.72 -0.47
C LEU A 123 -9.51 10.45 0.43
N TYR A 124 -8.32 9.90 0.55
CA TYR A 124 -7.14 10.56 1.09
C TYR A 124 -6.46 11.38 0.00
N VAL A 125 -6.28 12.67 0.29
CA VAL A 125 -5.46 13.60 -0.49
C VAL A 125 -4.45 14.18 0.48
N ASP A 126 -3.18 14.13 0.11
CA ASP A 126 -2.08 14.58 0.97
C ASP A 126 -2.38 16.00 1.52
N PRO A 127 -2.44 16.16 2.85
CA PRO A 127 -2.77 17.43 3.49
C PRO A 127 -1.78 18.54 3.12
N ASP A 128 -0.50 18.21 2.93
CA ASP A 128 0.59 19.17 2.71
C ASP A 128 0.69 19.61 1.25
N THR A 129 -0.04 18.95 0.34
CA THR A 129 -0.09 19.36 -1.06
C THR A 129 -0.70 20.78 -1.20
N PRO A 130 0.04 21.74 -1.79
CA PRO A 130 -0.45 23.11 -1.97
C PRO A 130 -1.58 23.18 -3.00
N VAL A 131 -2.52 24.11 -2.77
CA VAL A 131 -3.59 24.40 -3.72
C VAL A 131 -3.05 25.23 -4.87
N LEU A 132 -3.07 24.66 -6.08
CA LEU A 132 -2.69 25.37 -7.31
C LEU A 132 -3.90 25.49 -8.23
N THR A 133 -4.48 26.69 -8.33
CA THR A 133 -5.67 26.94 -9.17
C THR A 133 -5.44 26.63 -10.65
N SER A 134 -4.21 26.79 -11.13
CA SER A 134 -3.81 26.42 -12.50
C SER A 134 -4.03 24.93 -12.82
N LYS A 135 -4.15 24.05 -11.80
CA LYS A 135 -4.43 22.63 -11.99
C LYS A 135 -5.90 22.31 -12.25
N LEU A 136 -6.80 23.29 -12.21
CA LEU A 136 -8.21 23.09 -12.61
C LEU A 136 -8.35 22.74 -14.10
N GLU A 137 -7.45 23.26 -14.94
CA GLU A 137 -7.46 23.01 -16.39
C GLU A 137 -6.83 21.66 -16.76
N ASP A 138 -6.11 21.01 -15.83
CA ASP A 138 -5.48 19.72 -16.06
C ASP A 138 -6.54 18.59 -16.02
N LYS A 139 -6.89 18.09 -17.21
CA LYS A 139 -7.94 17.08 -17.39
C LYS A 139 -7.51 15.66 -17.05
N ARG A 140 -6.22 15.42 -16.79
CA ARG A 140 -5.69 14.09 -16.44
C ARG A 140 -6.38 13.55 -15.19
N LYS A 141 -6.73 12.26 -15.22
CA LYS A 141 -7.41 11.62 -14.09
C LYS A 141 -6.39 11.20 -13.04
N PRO A 142 -6.64 11.49 -11.74
CA PRO A 142 -5.77 11.03 -10.66
C PRO A 142 -5.65 9.51 -10.64
N LEU A 143 -4.52 9.02 -10.14
CA LEU A 143 -4.27 7.61 -9.86
C LEU A 143 -4.48 7.36 -8.38
N LEU A 144 -5.45 6.50 -8.05
CA LEU A 144 -5.78 6.12 -6.69
C LEU A 144 -5.44 4.66 -6.44
N VAL A 145 -5.05 4.34 -5.21
CA VAL A 145 -4.91 2.96 -4.75
C VAL A 145 -6.02 2.66 -3.75
N ARG A 146 -6.74 1.55 -3.95
CA ARG A 146 -7.67 1.01 -2.95
C ARG A 146 -6.84 0.39 -1.82
N MET A 147 -7.01 0.92 -0.61
CA MET A 147 -6.24 0.54 0.57
C MET A 147 -7.12 -0.07 1.66
N PHE A 148 -6.52 -0.94 2.47
CA PHE A 148 -7.21 -1.74 3.49
C PHE A 148 -6.60 -1.44 4.87
N GLY A 149 -7.41 -1.52 5.93
CA GLY A 149 -6.95 -1.22 7.29
C GLY A 149 -6.73 0.26 7.60
N VAL A 150 -7.10 1.18 6.71
CA VAL A 150 -6.96 2.65 6.88
C VAL A 150 -8.31 3.35 6.78
N ASP A 151 -8.47 4.50 7.44
CA ASP A 151 -9.75 5.26 7.49
C ASP A 151 -10.24 5.65 6.09
N LYS A 152 -9.34 6.12 5.23
CA LYS A 152 -9.65 6.55 3.87
C LYS A 152 -9.35 5.42 2.89
N ALA A 153 -10.42 4.80 2.43
CA ALA A 153 -10.43 3.67 1.51
C ALA A 153 -9.59 3.84 0.23
N TYR A 154 -9.41 5.07 -0.24
CA TYR A 154 -8.68 5.38 -1.47
C TYR A 154 -7.59 6.41 -1.22
N ILE A 155 -6.36 6.10 -1.63
CA ILE A 155 -5.21 7.00 -1.48
C ILE A 155 -4.82 7.56 -2.83
N CYS A 156 -4.70 8.88 -2.91
CA CYS A 156 -4.20 9.55 -4.11
C CYS A 156 -2.68 9.49 -4.20
N ALA A 157 -2.16 8.59 -5.03
CA ALA A 157 -0.73 8.49 -5.31
C ALA A 157 -0.26 9.49 -6.37
N ASP A 158 -1.08 9.78 -7.39
CA ASP A 158 -0.82 10.84 -8.37
C ASP A 158 -2.04 11.74 -8.56
N GLY A 159 -1.80 13.04 -8.64
CA GLY A 159 -2.82 14.04 -8.88
C GLY A 159 -3.34 14.77 -7.64
N ASN A 160 -2.61 14.71 -6.51
CA ASN A 160 -2.98 15.43 -5.29
C ASN A 160 -3.27 16.92 -5.55
N LYS A 161 -2.41 17.60 -6.33
CA LYS A 161 -2.58 19.03 -6.68
C LYS A 161 -3.86 19.29 -7.48
N ARG A 162 -4.24 18.37 -8.39
CA ARG A 162 -5.49 18.44 -9.17
C ARG A 162 -6.71 18.28 -8.27
N LEU A 163 -6.67 17.30 -7.37
CA LEU A 163 -7.75 17.05 -6.42
C LEU A 163 -7.93 18.22 -5.45
N LYS A 164 -6.85 18.73 -4.84
CA LYS A 164 -6.89 19.90 -3.95
C LYS A 164 -7.56 21.12 -4.59
N ALA A 165 -7.20 21.44 -5.83
CA ALA A 165 -7.80 22.57 -6.55
C ALA A 165 -9.32 22.39 -6.75
N ARG A 166 -9.75 21.18 -7.11
CA ARG A 166 -11.17 20.83 -7.33
C ARG A 166 -11.97 20.76 -6.04
N ILE A 167 -11.39 20.22 -4.97
CA ILE A 167 -11.96 20.24 -3.61
C ILE A 167 -12.18 21.68 -3.14
N GLY A 168 -11.22 22.58 -3.40
CA GLY A 168 -11.34 24.02 -3.10
C GLY A 168 -12.48 24.72 -3.85
N LYS A 169 -12.98 24.15 -4.96
CA LYS A 169 -14.17 24.60 -5.69
C LYS A 169 -15.46 23.92 -5.23
N GLY A 170 -15.41 23.08 -4.20
CA GLY A 170 -16.56 22.39 -3.64
C GLY A 170 -16.89 21.04 -4.29
N GLU A 171 -16.07 20.52 -5.20
CA GLU A 171 -16.29 19.20 -5.80
C GLU A 171 -16.17 18.11 -4.72
N LYS A 172 -17.11 17.14 -4.71
CA LYS A 172 -17.18 16.05 -3.71
C LYS A 172 -17.08 14.65 -4.32
N LYS A 173 -17.00 14.55 -5.65
CA LYS A 173 -16.98 13.30 -6.41
C LYS A 173 -15.95 13.45 -7.52
N PHE A 174 -15.05 12.49 -7.67
CA PHE A 174 -13.93 12.58 -8.59
C PHE A 174 -13.85 11.36 -9.47
N LYS A 175 -13.70 11.57 -10.78
CA LYS A 175 -13.44 10.48 -11.73
C LYS A 175 -11.95 10.15 -11.74
N CYS A 176 -11.58 8.94 -11.34
CA CYS A 176 -10.20 8.54 -11.07
C CYS A 176 -9.89 7.15 -11.62
N HIS A 177 -8.62 6.88 -11.92
CA HIS A 177 -8.13 5.51 -12.15
C HIS A 177 -7.90 4.82 -10.80
N VAL A 178 -8.45 3.64 -10.61
CA VAL A 178 -8.36 2.92 -9.31
C VAL A 178 -7.56 1.63 -9.46
N PHE A 179 -6.45 1.55 -8.72
CA PHE A 179 -5.63 0.36 -8.58
C PHE A 179 -6.21 -0.51 -7.46
N TYR A 180 -6.47 -1.76 -7.79
CA TYR A 180 -7.05 -2.79 -6.94
C TYR A 180 -6.00 -3.86 -6.63
N PRO A 181 -6.25 -4.80 -5.70
CA PRO A 181 -5.29 -5.83 -5.33
C PRO A 181 -4.62 -6.57 -6.50
N ASN A 182 -5.32 -6.77 -7.61
CA ASN A 182 -4.78 -7.40 -8.83
C ASN A 182 -3.83 -6.50 -9.65
N HIS A 183 -3.62 -5.25 -9.27
CA HIS A 183 -2.76 -4.27 -9.95
C HIS A 183 -1.53 -3.86 -9.12
N ILE A 184 -1.47 -4.20 -7.82
CA ILE A 184 -0.56 -3.55 -6.88
C ILE A 184 0.84 -4.19 -6.77
N GLU A 185 1.04 -5.42 -7.22
CA GLU A 185 2.33 -6.12 -7.07
C GLU A 185 3.50 -5.28 -7.63
N ASN A 186 3.26 -4.60 -8.74
CA ASN A 186 4.26 -3.82 -9.46
C ASN A 186 4.26 -2.32 -9.13
N ILE A 187 3.44 -1.85 -8.18
CA ILE A 187 3.40 -0.42 -7.79
C ILE A 187 4.23 -0.11 -6.54
N PHE A 188 4.85 -1.12 -5.93
CA PHE A 188 5.71 -0.98 -4.76
C PHE A 188 7.19 -1.21 -5.13
N PHE A 189 8.08 -0.65 -4.31
CA PHE A 189 9.53 -0.79 -4.54
C PHE A 189 10.12 -2.11 -4.04
N GLY A 190 9.45 -2.77 -3.10
CA GLY A 190 9.89 -4.02 -2.50
C GLY A 190 8.74 -4.87 -1.98
N PRO A 191 9.00 -6.15 -1.70
CA PRO A 191 7.98 -7.11 -1.30
C PRO A 191 7.33 -6.77 0.04
N GLN A 192 8.02 -6.04 0.93
CA GLN A 192 7.50 -5.70 2.25
C GLN A 192 6.21 -4.86 2.19
N ASP A 193 6.12 -3.88 1.28
CA ASP A 193 4.88 -3.12 1.06
C ASP A 193 3.74 -3.98 0.53
N LEU A 194 4.05 -4.91 -0.37
CA LEU A 194 3.09 -5.88 -0.87
C LEU A 194 2.60 -6.82 0.24
N TYR A 195 3.49 -7.31 1.10
CA TYR A 195 3.13 -8.18 2.24
C TYR A 195 2.25 -7.44 3.24
N TYR A 196 2.63 -6.22 3.62
CA TYR A 196 1.84 -5.43 4.56
C TYR A 196 0.47 -5.05 3.99
N TYR A 197 0.39 -4.69 2.71
CA TYR A 197 -0.89 -4.52 2.02
C TYR A 197 -1.74 -5.79 2.04
N THR A 198 -1.14 -6.93 1.68
CA THR A 198 -1.84 -8.22 1.58
C THR A 198 -2.36 -8.67 2.94
N PHE A 199 -1.58 -8.45 4.00
CA PHE A 199 -1.99 -8.69 5.38
C PHE A 199 -3.22 -7.85 5.77
N CYS A 200 -3.19 -6.54 5.50
CA CYS A 200 -4.32 -5.65 5.80
C CYS A 200 -5.57 -6.01 4.98
N TYR A 201 -5.37 -6.38 3.71
CA TYR A 201 -6.42 -6.88 2.83
C TYR A 201 -7.07 -8.15 3.40
N GLU A 202 -6.24 -9.12 3.80
CA GLU A 202 -6.69 -10.38 4.36
C GLU A 202 -7.48 -10.21 5.65
N ILE A 203 -7.04 -9.35 6.56
CA ILE A 203 -7.78 -9.02 7.79
C ILE A 203 -9.16 -8.46 7.48
N GLU A 204 -9.28 -7.50 6.55
CA GLU A 204 -10.57 -6.93 6.17
C GLU A 204 -11.52 -8.03 5.66
N PHE A 205 -11.00 -8.97 4.86
CA PHE A 205 -11.80 -10.08 4.33
C PHE A 205 -12.15 -11.11 5.40
N MET A 206 -11.21 -11.48 6.27
CA MET A 206 -11.49 -12.37 7.41
C MET A 206 -12.61 -11.79 8.28
N TYR A 207 -12.52 -10.51 8.62
CA TYR A 207 -13.54 -9.81 9.41
C TYR A 207 -14.91 -9.82 8.71
N ARG A 208 -14.96 -9.58 7.40
CA ARG A 208 -16.20 -9.68 6.63
C ARG A 208 -16.79 -11.09 6.66
N GLN A 209 -15.96 -12.13 6.51
CA GLN A 209 -16.45 -13.51 6.55
C GLN A 209 -17.07 -13.87 7.91
N ILE A 210 -16.54 -13.34 9.02
CA ILE A 210 -17.14 -13.52 10.35
C ILE A 210 -18.55 -12.91 10.42
N ILE A 211 -18.73 -11.73 9.83
CA ILE A 211 -20.02 -11.03 9.81
C ILE A 211 -21.01 -11.71 8.87
N ASP A 212 -20.58 -12.02 7.64
CA ASP A 212 -21.44 -12.50 6.57
C ASP A 212 -21.78 -14.00 6.73
N ASN A 213 -20.88 -14.78 7.33
CA ASN A 213 -21.05 -16.22 7.55
C ASN A 213 -20.77 -16.59 9.02
N PRO A 214 -21.66 -16.21 9.96
CA PRO A 214 -21.46 -16.51 11.37
C PRO A 214 -21.32 -18.02 11.62
N ASN A 215 -20.30 -18.41 12.39
CA ASN A 215 -19.95 -19.80 12.71
C ASN A 215 -19.39 -20.64 11.54
N ASP A 216 -19.13 -20.04 10.37
CA ASP A 216 -18.41 -20.73 9.29
C ASP A 216 -16.92 -20.36 9.32
N GLU A 217 -16.16 -21.02 10.20
CA GLU A 217 -14.72 -20.84 10.28
C GLU A 217 -14.01 -21.15 8.95
N LYS A 218 -14.55 -22.09 8.16
CA LYS A 218 -13.98 -22.44 6.86
C LYS A 218 -14.09 -21.27 5.88
N ALA A 219 -15.20 -20.53 5.88
CA ALA A 219 -15.35 -19.33 5.07
C ALA A 219 -14.27 -18.29 5.42
N VAL A 220 -13.97 -18.11 6.72
CA VAL A 220 -12.89 -17.22 7.18
C VAL A 220 -11.51 -17.75 6.76
N PHE A 221 -11.27 -19.06 6.85
CA PHE A 221 -9.99 -19.63 6.46
C PHE A 221 -9.72 -19.52 4.95
N ASN A 222 -10.75 -19.67 4.11
CA ASN A 222 -10.61 -19.67 2.65
C ASN A 222 -10.11 -18.33 2.07
N VAL A 223 -10.26 -17.22 2.79
CA VAL A 223 -9.76 -15.91 2.35
C VAL A 223 -8.30 -15.66 2.75
N THR A 224 -7.68 -16.58 3.50
CA THR A 224 -6.31 -16.41 3.99
C THR A 224 -5.24 -16.73 2.96
N GLN A 225 -4.10 -16.05 3.01
CA GLN A 225 -2.94 -16.41 2.19
C GLN A 225 -2.41 -17.82 2.49
N MET A 226 -2.61 -18.33 3.71
CA MET A 226 -2.31 -19.73 4.04
C MET A 226 -3.09 -20.70 3.16
N TYR A 227 -4.41 -20.50 3.03
CA TYR A 227 -5.25 -21.34 2.18
C TYR A 227 -4.93 -21.14 0.70
N LEU A 228 -4.86 -19.90 0.23
CA LEU A 228 -4.66 -19.58 -1.19
C LEU A 228 -3.33 -20.14 -1.72
N LYS A 229 -2.24 -20.05 -0.94
CA LYS A 229 -0.95 -20.64 -1.34
C LYS A 229 -0.95 -22.16 -1.31
N ALA A 230 -1.73 -22.79 -0.41
CA ALA A 230 -1.85 -24.24 -0.39
C ALA A 230 -2.56 -24.78 -1.63
N GLN A 231 -3.55 -24.04 -2.16
CA GLN A 231 -4.27 -24.42 -3.39
C GLN A 231 -3.41 -24.30 -4.65
N GLN A 232 -2.41 -23.41 -4.68
CA GLN A 232 -1.51 -23.22 -5.82
C GLN A 232 -0.40 -24.28 -5.92
N ARG A 233 -0.26 -25.14 -4.90
CA ARG A 233 0.74 -26.23 -4.86
C ARG A 233 0.19 -27.57 -5.37
N ILE A 234 -1.04 -27.58 -5.89
CA ILE A 234 -1.73 -28.71 -6.53
C ILE A 234 -1.76 -28.45 -8.04
#